data_AF-A0A920SYZ7-F1
#
_entry.id   AF-A0A920SYZ7-F1
#
_cell.length_a   1.000
_cell.length_b   1.000
_cell.length_c   1.000
_cell.angle_alpha   90.00
_cell.angle_beta   90.00
_cell.angle_gamma   90.00
#
_symmetry.space_group_name_H-M   'P 1'
#
loop_
_entity.id
_entity.type
_entity.pdbx_description
1 polymer ?
#
loop_
_entity_poly.entity_id
_entity_poly.type
_entity_poly.pdbx_seq_one_letter_code
_entity_poly.pdbx_strand_id
1 'polypeptide(L)'
;MHKITNQTIFTATSDMTQNSKLENLDKRRESAHLGGGEKRVDAQHKRGKLTARERLLRFLDDGSFNELDTFVTHRSTDLGLDKQRFEGDAVVLDTVW
;
A
#
# COMPACT_ATOMS: atom_id res chain seq x y z
N MET A 1 8.46 43.23 -17.06
CA MET A 1 8.97 42.38 -15.96
C MET A 1 7.82 41.70 -15.18
N HIS A 2 6.79 41.14 -15.85
CA HIS A 2 5.56 40.66 -15.18
C HIS A 2 5.14 39.22 -15.54
N LYS A 3 5.95 38.47 -16.30
CA LYS A 3 5.60 37.08 -16.71
C LYS A 3 6.25 35.98 -15.85
N ILE A 4 7.24 36.31 -15.01
CA ILE A 4 8.05 35.32 -14.27
C ILE A 4 7.35 34.86 -12.98
N THR A 5 6.55 35.70 -12.33
CA THR A 5 5.97 35.45 -11.01
C THR A 5 4.88 34.37 -11.00
N ASN A 6 4.00 34.33 -12.01
CA ASN A 6 2.89 33.36 -12.02
C ASN A 6 3.35 31.93 -12.34
N GLN A 7 4.44 31.78 -13.10
CA GLN A 7 4.97 30.48 -13.48
C GLN A 7 5.65 29.80 -12.30
N THR A 8 6.42 30.55 -11.49
CA THR A 8 7.05 30.06 -10.26
C THR A 8 6.02 29.69 -9.18
N ILE A 9 4.94 30.47 -9.03
CA ILE A 9 3.86 30.15 -8.07
C ILE A 9 3.08 28.90 -8.51
N PHE A 10 2.83 28.73 -9.81
CA PHE A 10 2.17 27.54 -10.33
C PHE A 10 3.03 26.27 -10.15
N THR A 11 4.33 26.33 -10.45
CA THR A 11 5.24 25.19 -10.23
C THR A 11 5.41 24.87 -8.74
N ALA A 12 5.57 25.87 -7.87
CA ALA A 12 5.67 25.64 -6.43
C ALA A 12 4.38 25.03 -5.84
N THR A 13 3.21 25.47 -6.32
CA THR A 13 1.93 24.89 -5.89
C THR A 13 1.76 23.48 -6.42
N SER A 14 2.16 23.20 -7.68
CA SER A 14 2.14 21.84 -8.21
C SER A 14 3.08 20.93 -7.43
N ASP A 15 4.30 21.37 -7.11
CA ASP A 15 5.29 20.58 -6.37
C ASP A 15 4.82 20.24 -4.95
N MET A 16 4.22 21.21 -4.23
CA MET A 16 3.57 20.97 -2.93
C MET A 16 2.39 19.98 -3.03
N THR A 17 1.62 20.05 -4.11
CA THR A 17 0.51 19.12 -4.37
C THR A 17 1.02 17.72 -4.77
N GLN A 18 2.17 17.61 -5.45
CA GLN A 18 2.79 16.33 -5.76
C GLN A 18 3.39 15.68 -4.51
N ASN A 19 4.09 16.44 -3.66
CA ASN A 19 4.65 15.93 -2.41
C ASN A 19 3.56 15.37 -1.48
N SER A 20 2.45 16.11 -1.31
CA SER A 20 1.32 15.60 -0.51
C SER A 20 0.66 14.34 -1.11
N LYS A 21 0.64 14.18 -2.45
CA LYS A 21 0.16 12.94 -3.09
C LYS A 21 1.11 11.77 -2.85
N LEU A 22 2.42 12.00 -2.89
CA LEU A 22 3.43 10.99 -2.58
C LEU A 22 3.32 10.53 -1.13
N GLU A 23 3.21 11.46 -0.18
CA GLU A 23 3.01 11.12 1.24
C GLU A 23 1.75 10.27 1.47
N ASN A 24 0.64 10.60 0.80
CA ASN A 24 -0.58 9.80 0.89
C ASN A 24 -0.40 8.40 0.30
N LEU A 25 0.38 8.28 -0.78
CA LEU A 25 0.66 7.00 -1.40
C LEU A 25 1.55 6.13 -0.50
N ASP A 26 2.54 6.71 0.16
CA ASP A 26 3.40 5.98 1.09
C ASP A 26 2.63 5.52 2.33
N LYS A 27 1.76 6.37 2.91
CA LYS A 27 0.85 5.96 4.00
C LYS A 27 -0.03 4.78 3.60
N ARG A 28 -0.51 4.75 2.35
CA ARG A 28 -1.30 3.63 1.84
C ARG A 28 -0.46 2.37 1.68
N ARG A 29 0.78 2.48 1.19
CA ARG A 29 1.70 1.32 1.15
C ARG A 29 1.91 0.73 2.54
N GLU A 30 2.14 1.57 3.54
CA GLU A 30 2.28 1.14 4.93
C GLU A 30 1.01 0.42 5.43
N SER A 31 -0.18 0.95 5.15
CA SER A 31 -1.43 0.28 5.53
C SER A 31 -1.64 -1.06 4.83
N ALA A 32 -1.33 -1.16 3.53
CA ALA A 32 -1.40 -2.41 2.80
C ALA A 32 -0.42 -3.47 3.32
N HIS A 33 0.80 -3.05 3.70
CA HIS A 33 1.79 -3.95 4.28
C HIS A 33 1.38 -4.45 5.67
N LEU A 34 0.71 -3.63 6.47
CA LEU A 34 0.17 -4.02 7.77
C LEU A 34 -1.06 -4.96 7.63
N GLY A 35 -1.77 -4.89 6.50
CA GLY A 35 -2.89 -5.75 6.14
C GLY A 35 -3.98 -5.78 7.21
N GLY A 36 -4.20 -6.94 7.82
CA GLY A 36 -5.23 -7.14 8.86
C GLY A 36 -4.96 -6.45 10.20
N GLY A 37 -3.87 -5.69 10.32
CA GLY A 37 -3.44 -4.97 11.52
C GLY A 37 -2.41 -5.74 12.34
N GLU A 38 -1.61 -5.00 13.13
CA GLU A 38 -0.52 -5.53 13.98
C GLU A 38 -0.99 -6.68 14.89
N LYS A 39 -2.18 -6.55 15.50
CA LYS A 39 -2.77 -7.60 16.35
C LYS A 39 -2.91 -8.96 15.65
N ARG A 40 -3.22 -8.97 14.35
CA ARG A 40 -3.37 -10.21 13.57
C ARG A 40 -2.02 -10.76 13.12
N VAL A 41 -1.07 -9.88 12.82
CA VAL A 41 0.32 -10.25 12.53
C VAL A 41 0.93 -10.95 13.76
N ASP A 42 0.83 -10.33 14.93
CA ASP A 42 1.29 -10.90 16.20
C ASP A 42 0.64 -12.26 16.49
N ALA A 43 -0.66 -12.39 16.23
CA ALA A 43 -1.36 -13.65 16.43
C ALA A 43 -0.87 -14.76 15.49
N GLN A 44 -0.45 -14.44 14.26
CA GLN A 44 0.19 -15.41 13.36
C GLN A 44 1.56 -15.82 13.86
N HIS A 45 2.39 -14.85 14.24
CA HIS A 45 3.74 -15.13 14.76
C HIS A 45 3.70 -15.93 16.06
N LYS A 46 2.76 -15.63 16.97
CA LYS A 46 2.52 -16.42 18.20
C LYS A 46 2.14 -17.88 17.92
N ARG A 47 1.56 -18.16 16.75
CA ARG A 47 1.25 -19.52 16.29
C ARG A 47 2.41 -20.18 15.55
N GLY A 48 3.58 -19.54 15.50
CA GLY A 48 4.76 -20.01 14.75
C GLY A 48 4.59 -19.91 13.24
N LYS A 49 3.68 -19.05 12.75
CA LYS A 49 3.40 -18.89 11.32
C LYS A 49 3.87 -17.54 10.82
N LEU A 50 4.49 -17.54 9.64
CA LEU A 50 4.82 -16.34 8.89
C LEU A 50 3.56 -15.74 8.23
N THR A 51 3.56 -14.42 8.03
CA THR A 51 2.57 -13.71 7.21
C THR A 51 2.70 -14.09 5.74
N ALA A 52 1.71 -13.76 4.91
CA ALA A 52 1.75 -14.08 3.48
C ALA A 52 2.98 -13.45 2.80
N ARG A 53 3.26 -12.17 3.09
CA ARG A 53 4.42 -11.44 2.56
C ARG A 53 5.74 -12.03 3.03
N GLU A 54 5.87 -12.36 4.32
CA GLU A 54 7.09 -12.98 4.85
C GLU A 54 7.39 -14.33 4.19
N ARG A 55 6.36 -15.12 3.86
CA ARG A 55 6.56 -16.38 3.14
C ARG A 55 7.08 -16.16 1.73
N LEU A 56 6.53 -15.17 1.01
CA LEU A 56 6.98 -14.84 -0.35
C LEU A 56 8.42 -14.34 -0.34
N LEU A 57 8.75 -13.38 0.54
CA LEU A 57 10.11 -12.87 0.69
C LEU A 57 11.12 -13.94 1.12
N ARG A 58 10.68 -14.99 1.83
CA ARG A 58 11.55 -16.11 2.18
C ARG A 58 11.76 -17.10 1.03
N PHE A 59 10.78 -17.21 0.13
CA PHE A 59 10.76 -18.16 -0.97
C PHE A 59 11.43 -17.63 -2.24
N LEU A 60 11.29 -16.32 -2.50
CA LEU A 60 11.80 -15.65 -3.68
C LEU A 60 13.21 -15.10 -3.46
N ASP A 61 13.96 -14.92 -4.55
CA ASP A 61 15.25 -14.26 -4.52
C ASP A 61 15.10 -12.76 -4.25
N ASP A 62 16.05 -12.18 -3.53
CA ASP A 62 16.04 -10.76 -3.18
C ASP A 62 15.95 -9.88 -4.43
N GLY A 63 14.97 -8.96 -4.44
CA GLY A 63 14.74 -8.02 -5.53
C GLY A 63 13.92 -8.57 -6.71
N SER A 64 13.49 -9.83 -6.69
CA SER A 64 12.63 -10.41 -7.75
C SER A 64 11.12 -10.13 -7.54
N PHE A 65 10.71 -9.90 -6.30
CA PHE A 65 9.30 -9.71 -5.93
C PHE A 65 8.75 -8.37 -6.43
N ASN A 66 7.75 -8.43 -7.31
CA ASN A 66 6.99 -7.28 -7.78
C ASN A 66 5.51 -7.48 -7.43
N GLU A 67 5.05 -6.78 -6.40
CA GLU A 67 3.67 -6.88 -5.93
C GLU A 67 2.68 -6.24 -6.90
N LEU A 68 1.60 -6.97 -7.18
CA LEU A 68 0.49 -6.51 -8.01
C LEU A 68 -0.76 -6.29 -7.15
N ASP A 69 -1.63 -5.37 -7.60
CA ASP A 69 -2.96 -5.15 -7.01
C ASP A 69 -2.98 -4.81 -5.50
N THR A 70 -1.89 -4.27 -4.95
CA THR A 70 -1.70 -3.95 -3.52
C THR A 70 -2.81 -3.10 -2.92
N PHE A 71 -3.48 -2.28 -3.73
CA PHE A 71 -4.51 -1.33 -3.28
C PHE A 71 -5.94 -1.78 -3.61
N VAL A 72 -6.12 -2.97 -4.18
CA VAL A 72 -7.44 -3.51 -4.48
C VAL A 72 -8.17 -3.80 -3.17
N THR A 73 -9.47 -3.49 -3.16
CA THR A 73 -10.37 -3.80 -2.05
C THR A 73 -11.62 -4.46 -2.63
N HIS A 74 -12.26 -5.30 -1.84
CA HIS A 74 -13.55 -5.88 -2.22
C HIS A 74 -14.59 -4.76 -2.45
N ARG A 75 -15.55 -5.05 -3.34
CA ARG A 75 -16.67 -4.14 -3.65
C ARG A 75 -17.98 -4.54 -2.97
N SER A 76 -18.01 -5.71 -2.34
CA SER A 76 -19.20 -6.21 -1.65
C SER A 76 -19.50 -5.38 -0.42
N THR A 77 -20.79 -5.15 -0.19
CA THR A 77 -21.34 -4.45 0.98
C THR A 77 -22.11 -5.38 1.90
N ASP A 78 -22.28 -6.64 1.49
CA ASP A 78 -23.06 -7.60 2.25
C ASP A 78 -22.33 -8.01 3.54
N LEU A 79 -23.08 -8.47 4.54
CA LEU A 79 -22.55 -9.00 5.81
C LEU A 79 -21.69 -8.01 6.62
N GLY A 80 -21.85 -6.70 6.39
CA GLY A 80 -21.08 -5.67 7.12
C GLY A 80 -19.65 -5.48 6.61
N LEU A 81 -19.34 -6.01 5.42
CA LEU A 81 -18.04 -5.85 4.75
C LEU A 81 -17.78 -4.40 4.29
N ASP A 82 -18.80 -3.55 4.27
CA ASP A 82 -18.67 -2.12 4.04
C ASP A 82 -17.79 -1.41 5.09
N LYS A 83 -17.84 -1.89 6.34
CA LYS A 83 -17.15 -1.28 7.49
C LYS A 83 -15.68 -1.67 7.61
N GLN A 84 -15.26 -2.73 6.94
CA GLN A 84 -13.92 -3.29 7.10
C GLN A 84 -13.30 -3.54 5.74
N ARG A 85 -12.50 -2.57 5.28
CA ARG A 85 -11.74 -2.67 4.03
C ARG A 85 -10.26 -2.77 4.35
N PHE A 86 -9.63 -3.78 3.77
CA PHE A 86 -8.19 -3.99 3.82
C PHE A 86 -7.64 -3.95 2.41
N GLU A 87 -6.57 -3.19 2.22
CA GLU A 87 -5.87 -3.15 0.93
C GLU A 87 -5.23 -4.52 0.64
N GLY A 88 -5.33 -4.96 -0.61
CA GLY A 88 -4.91 -6.30 -1.07
C GLY A 88 -5.96 -7.40 -0.88
N ASP A 89 -7.14 -7.10 -0.31
CA ASP A 89 -8.26 -8.04 -0.10
C ASP A 89 -7.83 -9.42 0.49
N ALA A 90 -6.91 -9.37 1.46
CA ALA A 90 -6.31 -10.53 2.13
C ALA A 90 -5.46 -11.47 1.25
N VAL A 91 -5.10 -11.07 0.04
CA VAL A 91 -4.25 -11.82 -0.89
C VAL A 91 -3.03 -10.97 -1.27
N VAL A 92 -1.85 -11.60 -1.31
CA VAL A 92 -0.64 -10.96 -1.87
C VAL A 92 -0.36 -11.66 -3.19
N LEU A 93 -0.36 -10.89 -4.27
CA LEU A 93 -0.10 -11.37 -5.63
C LEU A 93 1.23 -10.80 -6.12
N ASP A 94 2.01 -11.63 -6.79
CA ASP A 94 3.27 -11.24 -7.42
C ASP A 94 3.36 -11.73 -8.87
N THR A 95 4.29 -11.12 -9.59
CA THR A 95 4.78 -11.64 -10.87
C THR A 95 6.28 -11.82 -10.76
N VAL A 96 6.78 -12.91 -11.33
CA VAL A 96 8.20 -13.18 -11.52
C VAL A 96 8.45 -13.20 -13.03
N TRP A 97 9.46 -12.46 -13.49
CA TRP A 97 9.89 -12.45 -14.90
C TRP A 97 11.02 -13.46 -15.13
#